data_AF-A0A931XB68-F1
#
_entry.id   AF-A0A931XB68-F1
#
_cell.length_a   1.000
_cell.length_b   1.000
_cell.length_c   1.000
_cell.angle_alpha   90.00
_cell.angle_beta   90.00
_cell.angle_gamma   90.00
#
_symmetry.space_group_name_H-M   'P 1'
#
loop_
_entity.id
_entity.type
_entity.pdbx_description
1 polymer ?
#
loop_
_entity_poly.entity_id
_entity_poly.type
_entity_poly.pdbx_seq_one_letter_code
_entity_poly.pdbx_strand_id
1 'polypeptide(L)'
;MTALQRRLLAALSVMVGASGLAYLWMKYFMEASDPFAVVNHPWQPYMLYVHILSAPALVLMFGIIWSAHVTAKIDGGQPYNRRSGLVSVWTFVVMVASGYLLQVLTSERLHFATMVAHVASGTLFLIMYAAHIALSLRHQRRQRRAEPIRPAA
;
A
#
# COMPACT_ATOMS: atom_id res chain seq x y z
N MET A 1 -3.12 -16.99 5.95
CA MET A 1 -3.79 -16.00 5.07
C MET A 1 -4.73 -16.71 4.11
N THR A 2 -6.02 -16.36 4.13
CA THR A 2 -7.04 -16.92 3.23
C THR A 2 -7.01 -16.23 1.85
N ALA A 3 -7.67 -16.84 0.85
CA ALA A 3 -7.77 -16.24 -0.49
C ALA A 3 -8.52 -14.90 -0.49
N LEU A 4 -9.56 -14.78 0.34
CA LEU A 4 -10.33 -13.54 0.50
C LEU A 4 -9.47 -12.43 1.09
N GLN A 5 -8.77 -12.69 2.20
CA GLN A 5 -7.87 -11.72 2.85
C GLN A 5 -6.82 -11.18 1.86
N ARG A 6 -6.23 -12.08 1.04
CA ARG A 6 -5.26 -11.68 0.00
C ARG A 6 -5.89 -10.77 -1.06
N ARG A 7 -7.09 -11.11 -1.54
CA ARG A 7 -7.80 -10.33 -2.56
C ARG A 7 -8.20 -8.95 -2.02
N LEU A 8 -8.73 -8.89 -0.80
CA LEU A 8 -9.13 -7.65 -0.15
C LEU A 8 -7.93 -6.74 0.10
N LEU A 9 -6.82 -7.28 0.64
CA LEU A 9 -5.60 -6.49 0.82
C LEU A 9 -5.10 -5.92 -0.52
N ALA A 10 -5.06 -6.75 -1.58
CA ALA A 10 -4.63 -6.28 -2.90
C ALA A 10 -5.57 -5.21 -3.47
N ALA A 11 -6.89 -5.42 -3.39
CA ALA A 11 -7.88 -4.46 -3.88
C ALA A 11 -7.80 -3.12 -3.14
N LEU A 12 -7.69 -3.16 -1.80
CA LEU A 12 -7.55 -1.96 -0.97
C LEU A 12 -6.22 -1.22 -1.25
N SER A 13 -5.11 -1.95 -1.38
CA SER A 13 -3.82 -1.36 -1.75
C SER A 13 -3.87 -0.68 -3.13
N VAL A 14 -4.54 -1.30 -4.11
CA VAL A 14 -4.73 -0.69 -5.45
C VAL A 14 -5.63 0.54 -5.36
N MET A 15 -6.75 0.46 -4.64
CA MET A 15 -7.69 1.57 -4.50
C MET A 15 -7.05 2.78 -3.83
N VAL A 16 -6.36 2.59 -2.70
CA VAL A 16 -5.63 3.66 -1.99
C VAL A 16 -4.49 4.18 -2.85
N GLY A 17 -3.67 3.29 -3.43
CA GLY A 17 -2.52 3.69 -4.24
C GLY A 17 -2.91 4.47 -5.49
N ALA A 18 -3.87 3.96 -6.27
CA ALA A 18 -4.33 4.60 -7.50
C ALA A 18 -5.00 5.94 -7.24
N SER A 19 -5.88 6.02 -6.23
CA SER A 19 -6.54 7.28 -5.87
C SER A 19 -5.55 8.33 -5.35
N GLY A 20 -4.54 7.92 -4.56
CA GLY A 20 -3.51 8.81 -4.05
C GLY A 20 -2.60 9.35 -5.16
N LEU A 21 -2.17 8.50 -6.08
CA LEU A 21 -1.38 8.90 -7.25
C LEU A 21 -2.16 9.81 -8.19
N ALA A 22 -3.44 9.48 -8.46
CA ALA A 22 -4.31 10.32 -9.28
C ALA A 22 -4.55 11.69 -8.65
N TYR A 23 -4.81 11.75 -7.34
CA TYR A 23 -4.94 13.01 -6.61
C TYR A 23 -3.65 13.85 -6.68
N LEU A 24 -2.49 13.24 -6.46
CA LEU A 24 -1.19 13.90 -6.54
C LEU A 24 -0.94 14.45 -7.94
N TRP A 25 -1.24 13.65 -8.97
CA TRP A 25 -1.11 14.08 -10.36
C TRP A 25 -1.98 15.30 -10.65
N MET A 26 -3.26 15.25 -10.30
CA MET A 26 -4.20 16.37 -10.50
C MET A 26 -3.74 17.62 -9.75
N LYS A 27 -3.22 17.46 -8.52
CA LYS A 27 -2.83 18.59 -7.68
C LYS A 27 -1.55 19.30 -8.14
N TYR A 28 -0.58 18.58 -8.72
CA TYR A 28 0.73 19.14 -9.02
C TYR A 28 1.09 19.22 -10.51
N PHE A 29 0.39 18.48 -11.38
CA PHE A 29 0.72 18.37 -12.80
C PHE A 29 -0.41 18.78 -13.74
N MET A 30 -1.56 19.18 -13.22
CA MET A 30 -2.66 19.72 -14.02
C MET A 30 -2.87 21.18 -13.68
N GLU A 31 -3.18 21.99 -14.70
CA GLU A 31 -3.50 23.40 -14.54
C GLU A 31 -5.01 23.59 -14.35
N ALA A 32 -5.35 24.56 -13.52
CA ALA A 32 -6.73 24.99 -13.37
C ALA A 32 -7.25 25.61 -14.68
N SER A 33 -8.47 25.23 -15.07
CA SER A 33 -9.15 25.81 -16.24
C SER A 33 -9.58 27.26 -16.04
N ASP A 34 -9.64 27.73 -14.79
CA ASP A 34 -10.03 29.08 -14.41
C ASP A 34 -9.09 29.62 -13.31
N PRO A 35 -8.65 30.90 -13.35
CA PRO A 35 -7.74 31.48 -12.37
C PRO A 35 -8.26 31.51 -10.93
N PHE A 36 -9.58 31.42 -10.74
CA PHE A 36 -10.22 31.41 -9.41
C PHE A 36 -10.64 30.01 -8.98
N ALA A 37 -10.32 28.97 -9.76
CA ALA A 37 -10.64 27.60 -9.40
C ALA A 37 -9.82 27.15 -8.18
N VAL A 38 -10.52 26.56 -7.21
CA VAL A 38 -9.92 26.01 -5.98
C VAL A 38 -9.25 24.65 -6.22
N VAL A 39 -9.57 24.00 -7.34
CA VAL A 39 -9.04 22.70 -7.76
C VAL A 39 -8.56 22.77 -9.20
N ASN A 40 -7.54 21.98 -9.54
CA ASN A 40 -7.00 21.96 -10.89
C ASN A 40 -7.83 21.08 -11.84
N HIS A 41 -8.47 20.04 -11.32
CA HIS A 41 -9.27 19.11 -12.10
C HIS A 41 -10.58 18.73 -11.38
N PRO A 42 -11.73 18.60 -12.08
CA PRO A 42 -13.01 18.25 -11.46
C PRO A 42 -12.99 16.96 -10.64
N TRP A 43 -12.15 15.98 -11.03
CA TRP A 43 -12.00 14.72 -10.30
C TRP A 43 -11.07 14.75 -9.10
N GLN A 44 -10.33 15.85 -8.89
CA GLN A 44 -9.36 15.98 -7.78
C GLN A 44 -10.00 15.70 -6.40
N PRO A 45 -11.15 16.30 -6.01
CA PRO A 45 -11.76 16.01 -4.71
C PRO A 45 -12.23 14.56 -4.59
N TYR A 46 -12.77 13.98 -5.67
CA TYR A 46 -13.26 12.60 -5.65
C TYR A 46 -12.12 11.58 -5.47
N MET A 47 -10.97 11.81 -6.09
CA MET A 47 -9.78 10.98 -5.86
C MET A 47 -9.31 11.08 -4.41
N LEU A 48 -9.36 12.27 -3.81
CA LEU A 48 -9.07 12.44 -2.39
C LEU A 48 -10.08 11.69 -1.51
N TYR A 49 -11.38 11.77 -1.80
CA TYR A 49 -12.43 11.07 -1.05
C TYR A 49 -12.26 9.56 -1.09
N VAL A 50 -12.02 9.00 -2.28
CA VAL A 50 -11.74 7.56 -2.41
C VAL A 50 -10.51 7.19 -1.57
N HIS A 51 -9.45 7.99 -1.61
CA HIS A 51 -8.23 7.73 -0.85
C HIS A 51 -8.49 7.71 0.67
N ILE A 52 -9.10 8.77 1.21
CA ILE A 52 -9.32 8.91 2.66
C ILE A 52 -10.37 7.93 3.21
N LEU A 53 -11.37 7.54 2.40
CA LEU A 53 -12.39 6.57 2.83
C LEU A 53 -11.87 5.12 2.74
N SER A 54 -11.00 4.83 1.78
CA SER A 54 -10.43 3.49 1.61
C SER A 54 -9.25 3.21 2.55
N ALA A 55 -8.50 4.24 2.96
CA ALA A 55 -7.33 4.09 3.82
C ALA A 55 -7.64 3.41 5.18
N PRO A 56 -8.71 3.78 5.94
CA PRO A 56 -9.05 3.08 7.18
C PRO A 56 -9.34 1.58 6.98
N ALA A 57 -10.02 1.22 5.89
CA ALA A 57 -10.27 -0.17 5.54
C ALA A 57 -8.97 -0.93 5.23
N LEU A 58 -8.01 -0.28 4.56
CA LEU A 58 -6.68 -0.84 4.32
C LEU A 58 -5.92 -1.05 5.64
N VAL A 59 -5.96 -0.08 6.57
CA VAL A 59 -5.33 -0.20 7.90
C VAL A 59 -5.94 -1.36 8.69
N LEU A 60 -7.26 -1.49 8.71
CA LEU A 60 -7.95 -2.61 9.36
C LEU A 60 -7.52 -3.95 8.75
N MET A 61 -7.53 -4.07 7.42
CA MET A 61 -7.11 -5.28 6.74
C MET A 61 -5.65 -5.62 7.03
N PHE A 62 -4.77 -4.61 7.10
CA PHE A 62 -3.38 -4.79 7.50
C PHE A 62 -3.28 -5.33 8.92
N GLY A 63 -4.08 -4.84 9.88
CA GLY A 63 -4.14 -5.38 11.24
C GLY A 63 -4.57 -6.85 11.30
N ILE A 64 -5.55 -7.26 10.47
CA ILE A 64 -5.96 -8.68 10.35
C ILE A 64 -4.82 -9.53 9.77
N ILE A 65 -4.12 -9.02 8.74
CA ILE A 65 -2.98 -9.70 8.13
C ILE A 65 -1.78 -9.76 9.07
N TRP A 66 -1.61 -8.76 9.92
CA TRP A 66 -0.56 -8.72 10.92
C TRP A 66 -0.64 -9.96 11.83
N SER A 67 -1.80 -10.19 12.44
CA SER A 67 -2.00 -11.33 13.36
C SER A 67 -1.99 -12.68 12.65
N ALA A 68 -2.52 -12.76 11.43
CA ALA A 68 -2.69 -14.03 10.71
C ALA A 68 -1.52 -14.44 9.81
N HIS A 69 -0.58 -13.54 9.53
CA HIS A 69 0.50 -13.77 8.57
C HIS A 69 1.84 -13.19 8.99
N VAL A 70 1.89 -11.93 9.40
CA VAL A 70 3.16 -11.24 9.65
C VAL A 70 3.86 -11.83 10.88
N THR A 71 3.16 -11.94 12.01
CA THR A 71 3.70 -12.54 13.25
C THR A 71 4.20 -13.96 13.01
N ALA A 72 3.36 -14.82 12.43
CA ALA A 72 3.72 -16.20 12.11
C ALA A 72 4.97 -16.33 11.21
N LYS A 73 5.20 -15.37 10.31
CA LYS A 73 6.39 -15.36 9.44
C LYS A 73 7.63 -14.79 10.13
N ILE A 74 7.47 -13.89 11.10
CA ILE A 74 8.57 -13.39 11.93
C ILE A 74 9.03 -14.50 12.88
N ASP A 75 8.10 -15.18 13.54
CA ASP A 75 8.38 -16.20 14.55
C ASP A 75 8.85 -17.52 13.93
N GLY A 76 8.27 -17.90 12.79
CA GLY A 76 8.58 -19.16 12.10
C GLY A 76 9.92 -19.20 11.36
N GLY A 77 10.75 -18.16 11.44
CA GLY A 77 12.15 -18.18 10.99
C GLY A 77 12.41 -18.36 9.48
N GLN A 78 11.37 -18.42 8.62
CA GLN A 78 11.59 -18.65 7.19
C GLN A 78 12.27 -17.44 6.51
N PRO A 79 13.46 -17.61 5.90
CA PRO A 79 14.21 -16.48 5.34
C PRO A 79 13.65 -16.01 4.00
N TYR A 80 12.88 -16.86 3.29
CA TYR A 80 12.40 -16.53 1.95
C TYR A 80 11.42 -15.36 1.97
N ASN A 81 11.68 -14.36 1.11
CA ASN A 81 10.82 -13.18 0.91
C ASN A 81 10.61 -12.31 2.16
N ARG A 82 11.45 -12.48 3.20
CA ARG A 82 11.32 -11.76 4.47
C ARG A 82 11.69 -10.28 4.36
N ARG A 83 12.74 -9.95 3.60
CA ARG A 83 13.20 -8.55 3.43
C ARG A 83 12.13 -7.67 2.78
N SER A 84 11.54 -8.12 1.68
CA SER A 84 10.46 -7.38 1.00
C SER A 84 9.22 -7.21 1.89
N GLY A 85 8.90 -8.24 2.69
CA GLY A 85 7.81 -8.18 3.67
C GLY A 85 8.07 -7.15 4.77
N LEU A 86 9.27 -7.17 5.38
CA LEU A 86 9.66 -6.22 6.43
C LEU A 86 9.72 -4.78 5.93
N VAL A 87 10.26 -4.55 4.74
CA VAL A 87 10.26 -3.20 4.14
C VAL A 87 8.83 -2.73 3.89
N SER A 88 7.95 -3.62 3.39
CA SER A 88 6.52 -3.29 3.20
C SER A 88 5.85 -2.92 4.53
N VAL A 89 6.14 -3.64 5.61
CA VAL A 89 5.62 -3.32 6.95
C VAL A 89 6.05 -1.93 7.41
N TRP A 90 7.35 -1.64 7.37
CA TRP A 90 7.85 -0.37 7.89
C TRP A 90 7.39 0.82 7.06
N THR A 91 7.40 0.68 5.74
CA THR A 91 6.90 1.72 4.83
C THR A 91 5.40 1.94 5.00
N PHE A 92 4.62 0.88 5.24
CA PHE A 92 3.21 1.00 5.58
C PHE A 92 2.98 1.80 6.87
N VAL A 93 3.74 1.51 7.94
CA VAL A 93 3.63 2.22 9.22
C VAL A 93 3.95 3.71 9.04
N VAL A 94 5.06 4.04 8.37
CA VAL A 94 5.45 5.43 8.09
C VAL A 94 4.40 6.14 7.23
N MET A 95 3.88 5.47 6.20
CA MET A 95 2.83 6.00 5.32
C MET A 95 1.56 6.33 6.12
N VAL A 96 1.08 5.42 6.96
CA VAL A 96 -0.15 5.64 7.74
C VAL A 96 0.04 6.75 8.77
N ALA A 97 1.14 6.73 9.53
CA ALA A 97 1.42 7.74 10.54
C ALA A 97 1.53 9.15 9.93
N SER A 98 2.27 9.28 8.83
CA SER A 98 2.37 10.55 8.11
C SER A 98 1.03 10.98 7.48
N GLY A 99 0.21 10.05 7.00
CA GLY A 99 -1.13 10.36 6.50
C GLY A 99 -2.05 10.99 7.54
N TYR A 100 -2.01 10.48 8.78
CA TYR A 100 -2.74 11.10 9.90
C TYR A 100 -2.17 12.47 10.28
N LEU A 101 -0.85 12.60 10.33
CA LEU A 101 -0.18 13.86 10.66
C LEU A 101 -0.53 14.98 9.66
N LEU A 102 -0.70 14.67 8.38
CA LEU A 102 -1.17 15.65 7.37
C LEU A 102 -2.52 16.28 7.71
N GLN A 103 -3.38 15.58 8.45
CA GLN A 103 -4.71 16.10 8.80
C GLN A 103 -4.69 17.09 9.96
N VAL A 104 -3.63 17.07 10.79
CA VAL A 104 -3.61 17.79 12.08
C VAL A 104 -2.48 18.81 12.18
N LEU A 105 -1.42 18.69 11.38
CA LEU A 105 -0.29 19.61 11.42
C LEU A 105 -0.64 20.93 10.72
N THR A 106 -0.43 22.04 11.43
CA THR A 106 -0.68 23.41 10.93
C THR A 106 0.60 24.14 10.51
N SER A 107 1.77 23.69 10.98
CA SER A 107 3.06 24.26 10.57
C SER A 107 3.39 23.87 9.13
N GLU A 108 3.64 24.86 8.26
CA GLU A 108 3.96 24.63 6.84
C GLU A 108 5.16 23.69 6.63
N ARG A 109 6.22 23.87 7.42
CA ARG A 109 7.45 23.06 7.33
C ARG A 109 7.16 21.60 7.69
N LEU A 110 6.42 21.38 8.78
CA LEU A 110 6.06 20.01 9.20
C LEU A 110 5.08 19.38 8.21
N HIS A 111 4.08 20.13 7.75
CA HIS A 111 3.13 19.65 6.75
C HIS A 111 3.83 19.22 5.45
N PHE A 112 4.78 20.02 4.95
CA PHE A 112 5.59 19.65 3.78
C PHE A 112 6.44 18.39 4.02
N ALA A 113 7.16 18.33 5.14
CA ALA A 113 7.99 17.19 5.48
C ALA A 113 7.16 15.89 5.60
N THR A 114 6.00 15.98 6.25
CA THR A 114 5.05 14.87 6.37
C THR A 114 4.45 14.47 5.02
N MET A 115 4.15 15.43 4.14
CA MET A 115 3.68 15.15 2.78
C MET A 115 4.71 14.35 2.00
N VAL A 116 5.97 14.77 2.02
CA VAL A 116 7.07 14.05 1.36
C VAL A 116 7.23 12.65 1.96
N ALA A 117 7.23 12.52 3.29
CA ALA A 117 7.31 11.24 3.97
C ALA A 117 6.16 10.30 3.57
N HIS A 118 4.94 10.81 3.50
CA HIS A 118 3.74 10.05 3.11
C HIS A 118 3.83 9.54 1.67
N VAL A 119 4.14 10.42 0.71
CA VAL A 119 4.23 10.06 -0.71
C VAL A 119 5.39 9.08 -0.96
N ALA A 120 6.57 9.34 -0.37
CA ALA A 120 7.74 8.49 -0.55
C ALA A 120 7.52 7.09 0.05
N SER A 121 7.02 7.02 1.29
CA SER A 121 6.75 5.74 1.95
C SER A 121 5.61 4.96 1.28
N GLY A 122 4.56 5.64 0.81
CA GLY A 122 3.45 5.00 0.08
C GLY A 122 3.88 4.45 -1.27
N THR A 123 4.70 5.19 -2.02
CA THR A 123 5.27 4.72 -3.29
C THR A 123 6.16 3.49 -3.06
N LEU A 124 7.04 3.56 -2.06
CA LEU A 124 7.91 2.45 -1.71
C LEU A 124 7.11 1.24 -1.23
N PHE A 125 6.05 1.43 -0.44
CA PHE A 125 5.13 0.38 -0.03
C PHE A 125 4.52 -0.35 -1.24
N LEU A 126 3.98 0.38 -2.22
CA LEU A 126 3.37 -0.23 -3.41
C LEU A 126 4.37 -1.09 -4.19
N ILE A 127 5.58 -0.56 -4.42
CA ILE A 127 6.66 -1.28 -5.12
C ILE A 127 7.05 -2.54 -4.35
N MET A 128 7.31 -2.41 -3.05
CA MET A 128 7.80 -3.51 -2.22
C MET A 128 6.73 -4.57 -1.98
N TYR A 129 5.46 -4.17 -1.84
CA TYR A 129 4.33 -5.08 -1.73
C TYR A 129 4.10 -5.85 -3.04
N ALA A 130 4.15 -5.18 -4.19
CA ALA A 130 4.08 -5.85 -5.49
C ALA A 130 5.23 -6.84 -5.68
N ALA A 131 6.46 -6.44 -5.33
CA ALA A 131 7.62 -7.32 -5.34
C ALA A 131 7.44 -8.52 -4.40
N HIS A 132 6.91 -8.30 -3.18
CA HIS A 132 6.63 -9.35 -2.22
C HIS A 132 5.62 -10.38 -2.76
N ILE A 133 4.56 -9.93 -3.44
CA ILE A 133 3.61 -10.84 -4.12
C ILE A 133 4.30 -11.59 -5.26
N ALA A 134 5.00 -10.89 -6.14
CA ALA A 134 5.64 -11.50 -7.31
C ALA A 134 6.67 -12.58 -6.92
N LEU A 135 7.48 -12.31 -5.90
CA LEU A 135 8.44 -13.27 -5.35
C LEU A 135 7.73 -14.48 -4.73
N SER A 136 6.66 -14.25 -3.95
CA SER A 136 5.85 -15.35 -3.38
C SER A 136 5.28 -16.26 -4.46
N LEU A 137 4.71 -15.69 -5.53
CA LEU A 137 4.14 -16.45 -6.64
C LEU A 137 5.22 -17.23 -7.40
N ARG A 138 6.40 -16.63 -7.62
CA ARG A 138 7.54 -17.31 -8.25
C ARG A 138 8.00 -18.52 -7.43
N HIS A 139 8.06 -18.40 -6.10
CA HIS A 139 8.44 -19.50 -5.22
C HIS A 139 7.43 -20.64 -5.24
N GLN A 140 6.14 -20.33 -5.11
CA GLN A 140 5.08 -21.34 -5.16
C GLN A 140 5.08 -22.10 -6.49
N ARG A 141 5.28 -21.41 -7.62
CA ARG A 141 5.42 -22.05 -8.93
C ARG A 141 6.64 -22.95 -9.02
N ARG A 142 7.77 -22.54 -8.44
CA ARG A 142 8.99 -23.37 -8.40
C ARG A 142 8.79 -24.63 -7.55
N GLN A 143 8.18 -24.50 -6.37
CA GLN A 143 7.89 -25.65 -5.50
C GLN A 143 6.94 -26.63 -6.18
N ARG A 144 5.84 -26.17 -6.78
CA ARG A 144 4.91 -27.03 -7.53
C ARG A 144 5.55 -27.77 -8.71
N ARG A 145 6.52 -27.15 -9.39
CA ARG A 145 7.28 -27.81 -10.47
C ARG A 145 8.27 -28.85 -9.98
N ALA A 146 8.78 -28.69 -8.75
CA ALA A 146 9.74 -29.59 -8.14
C ALA A 146 9.07 -30.76 -7.39
N GLU A 147 7.75 -30.71 -7.19
CA GLU A 147 6.99 -31.77 -6.56
C GLU A 147 6.91 -32.98 -7.52
N PRO A 148 7.48 -34.16 -7.18
CA PRO A 148 7.44 -35.33 -8.06
C PRO A 148 5.99 -35.74 -8.32
N ILE A 149 5.66 -36.10 -9.56
CA ILE A 149 4.36 -36.70 -9.89
C ILE A 149 4.24 -37.98 -9.06
N ARG A 150 3.44 -37.97 -8.00
CA ARG A 150 3.09 -39.20 -7.29
C ARG A 150 2.30 -40.08 -8.26
N PRO A 151 2.77 -41.30 -8.60
CA PRO A 151 1.96 -42.19 -9.42
C PRO A 151 0.65 -42.46 -8.70
N ALA A 152 -0.47 -42.40 -9.44
CA ALA A 152 -1.76 -42.81 -8.92
C ALA A 152 -1.67 -44.30 -8.55
N ALA A 153 -1.92 -44.59 -7.27
CA ALA A 153 -2.05 -45.96 -6.77
C ALA A 153 -3.43 -46.50 -7.10
#